data_AF-A0A7W1CCV0-F1
#
_entry.id   AF-A0A7W1CCV0-F1
#
_cell.length_a   1.000
_cell.length_b   1.000
_cell.length_c   1.000
_cell.angle_alpha   90.00
_cell.angle_beta   90.00
_cell.angle_gamma   90.00
#
_symmetry.space_group_name_H-M   'P 1'
#
loop_
_entity.id
_entity.type
_entity.pdbx_description
1 polymer ?
#
loop_
_entity_poly.entity_id
_entity_poly.type
_entity_poly.pdbx_seq_one_letter_code
_entity_poly.pdbx_strand_id
1 'polypeptide(L)' 'MKGFVNSPIETKVFAGDEKYKEFRLATTPNYGFEEMMQSYVKSGWKPISIAQSQKENQSSADLTILFAK' A
#
# COMPACT_ATOMS: atom_id res chain seq x y z
N MET A 1 -0.26 -21.29 18.23
CA MET A 1 0.23 -19.97 17.79
C MET A 1 -0.91 -19.24 17.09
N LYS A 2 -1.37 -18.09 17.60
CA LYS A 2 -2.28 -17.20 16.86
C LYS A 2 -1.45 -16.56 15.73
N GLY A 3 -1.76 -16.92 14.49
CA GLY A 3 -1.09 -16.37 13.31
C GLY A 3 -1.22 -14.85 13.31
N PHE A 4 -0.09 -14.17 13.21
CA PHE A 4 -0.02 -12.73 13.09
C PHE A 4 -0.84 -12.30 11.87
N VAL A 5 -1.87 -11.48 12.08
CA VAL A 5 -2.61 -10.84 11.01
C VAL A 5 -1.62 -9.91 10.31
N ASN A 6 -1.27 -10.22 9.05
CA ASN A 6 -0.47 -9.36 8.17
C ASN A 6 -1.25 -8.05 7.97
N SER A 7 -1.08 -7.11 8.89
CA SER A 7 -1.65 -5.78 8.80
C SER A 7 -0.88 -5.01 7.72
N PRO A 8 -1.56 -4.17 6.92
CA PRO A 8 -0.87 -3.32 5.93
C PRO A 8 0.20 -2.49 6.64
N ILE A 9 1.44 -2.62 6.19
CA ILE A 9 2.56 -1.87 6.77
C ILE A 9 2.51 -0.45 6.18
N GLU A 10 2.07 0.52 6.98
CA GLU A 10 2.17 1.95 6.64
C GLU A 10 3.60 2.43 6.96
N THR A 11 4.36 2.76 5.92
CA THR A 11 5.68 3.40 6.09
C THR A 11 5.56 4.88 5.70
N LYS A 12 5.91 5.77 6.64
CA LYS A 12 5.96 7.21 6.39
C LYS A 12 7.35 7.59 5.90
N VAL A 13 7.44 8.15 4.70
CA VAL A 13 8.69 8.65 4.12
C VAL A 13 8.57 10.17 4.00
N PHE A 14 9.59 10.89 4.43
CA PHE A 14 9.65 12.36 4.33
C PHE A 14 10.79 12.74 3.39
N ALA A 15 10.50 13.49 2.33
CA ALA A 15 11.52 14.05 1.44
C ALA A 15 11.21 15.54 1.18
N GLY A 16 11.95 16.43 1.84
CA GLY A 16 11.70 17.88 1.77
C GLY A 16 10.37 18.27 2.43
N ASP A 17 9.62 19.17 1.79
CA ASP A 17 8.28 19.60 2.24
C ASP A 17 7.17 18.59 1.87
N GLU A 18 7.46 17.63 1.00
CA GLU A 18 6.50 16.63 0.54
C GLU A 18 6.44 15.43 1.48
N LYS A 19 5.21 15.07 1.88
CA LYS A 19 4.96 13.91 2.74
C LYS A 19 4.56 12.74 1.87
N TYR A 20 5.20 11.60 2.13
CA TYR A 20 4.94 10.36 1.41
C TYR A 20 4.44 9.27 2.37
N LYS A 21 3.49 8.47 1.88
CA LYS A 21 3.02 7.27 2.57
C LYS A 21 3.07 6.09 1.62
N GLU A 22 3.85 5.07 1.99
CA GLU A 22 3.91 3.80 1.27
C GLU A 22 3.03 2.76 1.98
N PHE A 23 2.20 2.05 1.22
CA PHE A 23 1.39 0.93 1.67
C PHE A 23 1.82 -0.33 0.97
N ARG A 24 2.04 -1.39 1.75
CA ARG A 24 2.29 -2.74 1.22
C ARG A 24 1.10 -3.63 1.55
N LEU A 25 0.46 -4.12 0.50
CA LEU A 25 -0.64 -5.07 0.57
C LEU A 25 -0.09 -6.44 0.19
N ALA A 26 -0.02 -7.33 1.19
CA ALA A 26 0.31 -8.74 0.98
C ALA A 26 -0.89 -9.46 0.33
N THR A 27 -0.61 -10.37 -0.60
CA THR A 27 -1.65 -10.94 -1.45
C THR A 27 -2.57 -11.90 -0.70
N THR A 28 -3.73 -11.41 -0.29
CA THR A 28 -4.94 -12.21 -0.03
C THR A 28 -6.10 -11.27 0.24
N PRO A 29 -7.27 -11.53 -0.36
CA PRO A 29 -7.70 -10.93 -1.63
C PRO A 29 -7.68 -9.38 -1.54
N ASN A 30 -7.73 -8.66 -2.65
CA ASN A 30 -7.70 -7.17 -2.72
C ASN A 30 -8.86 -6.44 -1.97
N TYR A 31 -9.47 -7.04 -0.96
CA TYR A 31 -10.37 -6.42 0.00
C TYR A 31 -9.64 -5.26 0.68
N GLY A 32 -10.06 -4.06 0.33
CA GLY A 32 -9.55 -2.82 0.89
C GLY A 32 -8.65 -2.01 -0.02
N PHE A 33 -8.26 -2.47 -1.22
CA PHE A 33 -7.49 -1.63 -2.16
C PHE A 33 -8.30 -0.39 -2.58
N GLU A 34 -9.52 -0.60 -3.08
CA GLU A 34 -10.38 0.50 -3.54
C GLU A 34 -10.78 1.42 -2.38
N GLU A 35 -11.10 0.84 -1.21
CA GLU A 35 -11.46 1.60 -0.01
C GLU A 35 -10.29 2.44 0.51
N MET A 36 -9.08 1.86 0.54
CA MET A 36 -7.85 2.56 0.92
C MET A 36 -7.57 3.70 -0.06
N MET A 37 -7.60 3.43 -1.38
CA MET A 37 -7.41 4.46 -2.41
C MET A 37 -8.41 5.61 -2.25
N GLN A 38 -9.70 5.32 -2.08
CA GLN A 38 -10.73 6.34 -1.88
C GLN A 38 -10.51 7.15 -0.59
N SER A 39 -10.13 6.50 0.50
CA SER A 39 -9.86 7.15 1.80
C SER A 39 -8.70 8.15 1.70
N TYR A 40 -7.62 7.77 1.03
CA TYR A 40 -6.46 8.64 0.81
C TYR A 40 -6.77 9.82 -0.10
N VAL A 41 -7.46 9.57 -1.23
CA VAL A 41 -7.90 10.64 -2.14
C VAL A 41 -8.82 11.64 -1.43
N LYS A 42 -9.78 11.17 -0.62
CA LYS A 42 -10.64 12.04 0.21
C LYS A 42 -9.84 12.86 1.23
N SER A 43 -8.73 12.32 1.73
CA SER A 43 -7.83 12.99 2.68
C SER A 43 -6.83 13.96 2.02
N GLY A 44 -6.94 14.16 0.70
CA GLY A 44 -6.06 15.03 -0.10
C GLY A 44 -4.71 14.42 -0.46
N TRP A 45 -4.54 13.11 -0.29
CA TRP A 45 -3.36 12.39 -0.75
C TRP A 45 -3.56 11.91 -2.18
N LYS A 46 -2.54 12.07 -3.02
CA LYS A 46 -2.60 11.64 -4.42
C LYS A 46 -1.71 10.40 -4.62
N PRO A 47 -2.22 9.32 -5.24
CA PRO A 47 -1.38 8.19 -5.60
C PRO A 47 -0.38 8.65 -6.68
N ILE A 48 0.91 8.35 -6.49
CA ILE A 48 1.98 8.71 -7.45
C ILE A 48 2.64 7.49 -8.09
N SER A 49 2.63 6.33 -7.42
CA SER A 49 3.07 5.08 -8.02
C SER A 49 2.39 3.86 -7.41
N ILE A 50 2.21 2.84 -8.24
CA ILE A 50 1.73 1.50 -7.83
C ILE A 50 2.72 0.51 -8.44
N ALA A 51 3.38 -0.26 -7.58
CA ALA A 51 4.29 -1.32 -7.98
C ALA A 51 3.71 -2.67 -7.54
N GLN A 52 3.66 -3.62 -8.47
CA GLN A 52 3.24 -4.99 -8.18
C GLN A 52 4.48 -5.88 -8.24
N SER A 53 4.90 -6.43 -7.12
CA SER A 53 5.97 -7.42 -7.11
C SER A 53 5.36 -8.79 -7.39
N GLN A 54 5.56 -9.30 -8.60
CA GLN A 54 5.37 -10.72 -8.87
C GLN A 54 6.58 -11.45 -8.30
N LYS A 55 6.41 -12.16 -7.18
CA LYS A 55 7.43 -13.16 -6.82
C LYS A 55 7.38 -14.24 -7.89
N GLU A 56 8.53 -14.51 -8.51
CA GLU A 56 8.73 -15.45 -9.64
C GLU A 56 8.18 -16.88 -9.45
N ASN A 57 7.55 -17.22 -8.32
CA ASN A 57 7.09 -18.58 -8.07
C ASN A 57 5.81 -18.71 -7.21
N GLN A 58 4.99 -17.67 -7.06
CA GLN A 58 3.69 -17.77 -6.37
C GLN A 58 2.62 -16.95 -7.10
N SER A 59 1.40 -17.50 -7.20
CA SER A 59 0.20 -16.85 -7.78
C SER A 59 -0.30 -15.62 -6.99
N SER A 60 0.57 -15.03 -6.18
CA SER A 60 0.32 -13.96 -5.22
C SER A 60 1.28 -12.81 -5.52
N ALA A 61 0.75 -11.66 -5.91
CA ALA A 61 1.54 -10.45 -6.14
C ALA A 61 1.40 -9.46 -4.98
N ASP A 62 2.50 -9.02 -4.42
CA ASP A 62 2.50 -7.97 -3.41
C ASP A 62 2.27 -6.62 -4.10
N LEU A 63 1.33 -5.80 -3.60
CA LEU A 63 1.07 -4.46 -4.13
C LEU A 63 1.68 -3.42 -3.19
N THR A 64 2.55 -2.58 -3.75
CA THR A 64 3.10 -1.40 -3.07
C THR A 64 2.51 -0.15 -3.70
N ILE A 65 1.95 0.74 -2.89
CA ILE A 65 1.31 1.98 -3.35
C ILE A 65 1.94 3.16 -2.63
N LEU A 66 2.39 4.16 -3.38
CA LEU A 66 2.96 5.39 -2.84
C LEU A 66 1.99 6.55 -3.05
N PHE A 67 1.67 7.25 -1.96
CA PHE A 67 0.90 8.48 -1.97
C PHE A 67 1.76 9.67 -1.60
N ALA A 68 1.49 10.82 -2.20
CA ALA A 68 2.09 12.11 -1.87
C ALA A 68 1.03 13.13 -1.41
N LYS A 69 1.44 14.03 -0.50
CA LYS A 69 0.65 15.17 -0.06
C LYS A 69 1.54 16.38 0.23
#